data_AF-A0A285P9G2-F1
#
_entry.id   AF-A0A285P9G2-F1
#
_cell.length_a   1.000
_cell.length_b   1.000
_cell.length_c   1.000
_cell.angle_alpha   90.00
_cell.angle_beta   90.00
_cell.angle_gamma   90.00
#
_symmetry.space_group_name_H-M   'P 1'
#
loop_
_entity.id
_entity.type
_entity.pdbx_description
1 polymer ?
#
loop_
_entity_poly.entity_id
_entity_poly.type
_entity_poly.pdbx_seq_one_letter_code
_entity_poly.pdbx_strand_id
1 'polypeptide(L)'
;MEMKSHTGDNHSHDDKPKGYNKVMDWKVGVIPLPVYLVLAIIVLIAAYTNQLPTDMIGGFAVIMVIGVLLGDVGQRIPYFNSIGGPAILSLFVPSVLVFYNTLSSTTLEAVDQLMTSSGSNFLYFYIACLVVGSILGMNRTVLIQGFIRMFIPLVTGTIAAVTVGTLVGMLFGYSAHHAFFYIVVPIIAGGIGEGILPLSAGYAGILGGGAGEYVSQLIPAAIIGNVCAIIIAGLMKKLGEKRPELAGHDKLVRSEKGDKVLEAAKHNTNKSIDFSLMGAGLLVAMSLFVLGRVVEHWIHVFAGFTLSGAIIMIIAATIIKSGNLLPEKLQTGAQQLYKFVSTAFTWPLMVGLGIVFIPLEDVASVFTIGFAVTCMSVVIAMATTGYFVGKLMKMYPVEACIVTACHSGLGGTGDVAILSASGRMALMPFAQISTRLGGAATVIGATALMHFFS
;
A
#
# COMPACT_ATOMS: atom_id res chain seq x y z
N MET A 1 58.88 35.45 12.51
CA MET A 1 58.78 34.00 12.74
C MET A 1 57.61 33.50 11.91
N GLU A 2 57.71 32.61 10.94
CA GLU A 2 58.79 31.79 10.41
C GLU A 2 58.43 31.36 8.97
N MET A 3 59.48 31.18 8.18
CA MET A 3 59.70 30.41 6.94
C MET A 3 58.56 30.02 5.98
N LYS A 4 58.76 30.44 4.71
CA LYS A 4 58.46 29.64 3.51
C LYS A 4 59.40 28.41 3.47
N SER A 5 58.87 27.23 3.13
CA SER A 5 59.63 26.24 2.34
C SER A 5 58.71 25.38 1.49
N HIS A 6 59.24 25.03 0.32
CA HIS A 6 58.60 24.45 -0.85
C HIS A 6 58.47 22.92 -0.81
N THR A 7 57.55 22.42 -1.64
CA THR A 7 57.59 21.19 -2.45
C THR A 7 57.52 19.83 -1.76
N GLY A 8 56.54 19.05 -2.23
CA GLY A 8 56.41 17.61 -2.00
C GLY A 8 55.18 17.08 -2.73
N ASP A 9 55.22 17.08 -4.06
CA ASP A 9 54.34 16.25 -4.89
C ASP A 9 54.50 14.79 -4.44
N ASN A 10 53.43 14.19 -3.92
CA ASN A 10 53.29 12.75 -3.83
C ASN A 10 52.00 12.36 -4.54
N HIS A 11 52.10 12.23 -5.85
CA HIS A 11 51.25 11.35 -6.63
C HIS A 11 51.43 9.91 -6.12
N SER A 12 50.62 9.48 -5.16
CA SER A 12 50.43 8.04 -4.93
C SER A 12 49.49 7.50 -6.01
N HIS A 13 50.10 6.87 -7.01
CA HIS A 13 49.45 5.92 -7.91
C HIS A 13 48.64 4.89 -7.10
N ASP A 14 47.32 5.07 -7.01
CA ASP A 14 46.40 4.01 -6.60
C ASP A 14 45.93 3.31 -7.90
N ASP A 15 46.85 2.55 -8.51
CA ASP A 15 46.56 1.64 -9.62
C ASP A 15 45.76 0.43 -9.10
N LYS A 16 44.53 0.69 -8.64
CA LYS A 16 43.53 -0.37 -8.48
C LYS A 16 42.92 -0.66 -9.85
N PRO A 17 42.80 -1.94 -10.26
CA PRO A 17 42.33 -2.29 -11.59
C PRO A 17 40.96 -1.66 -11.84
N LYS A 18 40.78 -0.97 -12.98
CA LYS A 18 39.60 -0.16 -13.34
C LYS A 18 38.25 -0.88 -13.21
N GLY A 19 38.22 -2.21 -13.11
CA GLY A 19 37.03 -3.01 -12.80
C GLY A 19 36.64 -3.05 -11.32
N TYR A 20 37.59 -2.98 -10.39
CA TYR A 20 37.36 -3.06 -8.94
C TYR A 20 36.63 -1.83 -8.39
N ASN A 21 37.02 -0.63 -8.85
CA ASN A 21 36.35 0.62 -8.49
C ASN A 21 34.90 0.66 -9.00
N LYS A 22 34.61 0.05 -10.16
CA LYS A 22 33.26 0.03 -10.75
C LYS A 22 32.27 -0.87 -10.01
N VAL A 23 32.75 -1.92 -9.35
CA VAL A 23 31.93 -2.82 -8.51
C VAL A 23 31.74 -2.24 -7.10
N MET A 24 32.74 -1.54 -6.56
CA MET A 24 32.63 -0.82 -5.28
C MET A 24 31.71 0.40 -5.33
N ASP A 25 31.58 1.05 -6.49
CA ASP A 25 30.66 2.16 -6.69
C ASP A 25 29.21 1.72 -6.96
N TRP A 26 28.99 0.43 -7.26
CA TRP A 26 27.65 -0.08 -7.49
C TRP A 26 26.91 -0.23 -6.15
N LYS A 27 25.71 0.35 -6.06
CA LYS A 27 24.88 0.36 -4.84
C LYS A 27 23.59 -0.41 -5.08
N VAL A 28 23.10 -1.07 -4.05
CA VAL A 28 21.74 -1.62 -3.97
C VAL A 28 20.97 -0.73 -3.00
N GLY A 29 20.08 0.11 -3.53
CA GLY A 29 19.51 1.22 -2.77
C GLY A 29 20.61 2.18 -2.29
N VAL A 30 20.75 2.33 -0.96
CA VAL A 30 21.78 3.19 -0.34
C VAL A 30 23.05 2.44 0.07
N ILE A 31 23.06 1.11 -0.02
CA ILE A 31 24.15 0.26 0.50
C ILE A 31 25.12 -0.10 -0.64
N PRO A 32 26.44 0.05 -0.46
CA PRO A 32 27.43 -0.46 -1.42
C PRO A 32 27.29 -1.97 -1.62
N LEU A 33 27.35 -2.43 -2.87
CA LEU A 33 27.13 -3.83 -3.23
C LEU A 33 27.97 -4.82 -2.41
N PRO A 34 29.28 -4.62 -2.16
CA PRO A 34 30.06 -5.58 -1.38
C PRO A 34 29.52 -5.75 0.05
N VAL A 35 29.08 -4.65 0.68
CA VAL A 35 28.51 -4.67 2.03
C VAL A 35 27.15 -5.37 2.00
N TYR A 36 26.31 -5.05 1.01
CA TYR A 36 25.01 -5.70 0.83
C TYR A 36 25.17 -7.23 0.67
N LEU A 37 26.13 -7.70 -0.13
CA LEU A 37 26.36 -9.13 -0.34
C LEU A 37 26.76 -9.84 0.95
N VAL A 38 27.62 -9.24 1.78
CA VAL A 38 27.99 -9.82 3.08
C VAL A 38 26.77 -9.93 3.98
N LEU A 39 25.97 -8.87 4.09
CA LEU A 39 24.74 -8.89 4.90
C LEU A 39 23.74 -9.93 4.38
N ALA A 40 23.55 -10.02 3.07
CA ALA A 40 22.67 -10.98 2.44
C ALA A 40 23.13 -12.43 2.69
N ILE A 41 24.44 -12.71 2.56
CA ILE A 41 25.01 -14.04 2.82
C ILE A 41 24.78 -14.46 4.27
N ILE A 42 24.96 -13.56 5.24
CA ILE A 42 24.71 -13.87 6.67
C ILE A 42 23.25 -14.31 6.87
N VAL A 43 22.30 -13.56 6.31
CA VAL A 43 20.86 -13.88 6.42
C VAL A 43 20.52 -15.17 5.68
N LEU A 44 21.08 -15.40 4.48
CA LEU A 44 20.86 -16.62 3.71
C LEU A 44 21.42 -17.86 4.40
N ILE A 45 22.62 -17.77 5.01
CA ILE A 45 23.19 -18.86 5.78
C ILE A 45 22.30 -19.18 6.97
N ALA A 46 21.87 -18.17 7.74
CA ALA A 46 20.97 -18.37 8.88
C ALA A 46 19.62 -18.99 8.47
N ALA A 47 19.06 -18.56 7.34
CA ALA A 47 17.83 -19.12 6.78
C ALA A 47 18.01 -20.58 6.32
N TYR A 48 19.13 -20.90 5.67
CA TYR A 48 19.44 -22.25 5.17
C TYR A 48 19.75 -23.24 6.31
N THR A 49 20.44 -22.79 7.36
CA THR A 49 20.76 -23.61 8.54
C THR A 49 19.62 -23.70 9.55
N ASN A 50 18.47 -23.05 9.28
CA ASN A 50 17.33 -22.93 10.21
C ASN A 50 17.72 -22.32 11.57
N GLN A 51 18.69 -21.41 11.57
CA GLN A 51 19.15 -20.66 12.75
C GLN A 51 18.65 -19.21 12.74
N LEU A 52 17.79 -18.86 11.78
CA LEU A 52 17.13 -17.56 11.74
C LEU A 52 16.19 -17.42 12.94
N PRO A 53 16.27 -16.35 13.73
CA PRO A 53 15.35 -16.15 14.84
C PRO A 53 13.92 -15.92 14.31
N THR A 54 12.96 -16.66 14.84
CA THR A 54 11.53 -16.56 14.47
C THR A 54 10.85 -15.42 15.21
N ASP A 55 11.43 -14.24 15.12
CA ASP A 55 10.97 -13.02 15.79
C ASP A 55 11.03 -11.82 14.83
N MET A 56 10.74 -10.63 15.37
CA MET A 56 10.76 -9.38 14.63
C MET A 56 12.13 -9.12 13.95
N ILE A 57 13.24 -9.49 14.59
CA ILE A 57 14.59 -9.23 14.07
C ILE A 57 14.85 -10.13 12.86
N GLY A 58 14.56 -11.43 12.98
CA GLY A 58 14.74 -12.36 11.86
C GLY A 58 13.81 -12.06 10.69
N GLY A 59 12.54 -11.74 10.99
CA GLY A 59 11.58 -11.30 9.98
C GLY A 59 12.09 -10.07 9.22
N PHE A 60 12.57 -9.03 9.93
CA PHE A 60 13.11 -7.83 9.30
C PHE A 60 14.34 -8.13 8.46
N ALA A 61 15.26 -8.96 8.96
CA ALA A 61 16.46 -9.32 8.23
C ALA A 61 16.14 -9.91 6.85
N VAL A 62 15.17 -10.83 6.79
CA VAL A 62 14.71 -11.45 5.53
C VAL A 62 14.07 -10.42 4.61
N ILE A 63 13.02 -9.74 5.08
CA ILE A 63 12.25 -8.86 4.21
C ILE A 63 13.06 -7.66 3.72
N MET A 64 14.01 -7.15 4.54
CA MET A 64 14.85 -6.02 4.14
C MET A 64 15.89 -6.43 3.11
N VAL A 65 16.57 -7.57 3.30
CA VAL A 65 17.58 -8.05 2.34
C VAL A 65 16.93 -8.28 0.97
N ILE A 66 15.80 -8.97 0.93
CA ILE A 66 15.09 -9.24 -0.33
C ILE A 66 14.46 -7.95 -0.87
N GLY A 67 13.81 -7.15 -0.02
CA GLY A 67 13.05 -5.97 -0.44
C GLY A 67 13.92 -4.86 -1.01
N VAL A 68 15.08 -4.59 -0.40
CA VAL A 68 16.03 -3.58 -0.91
C VAL A 68 16.57 -3.98 -2.28
N LEU A 69 16.86 -5.27 -2.50
CA LEU A 69 17.32 -5.77 -3.78
C LEU A 69 16.23 -5.73 -4.85
N LEU A 70 15.07 -6.33 -4.59
CA LEU A 70 13.98 -6.38 -5.56
C LEU A 70 13.45 -4.99 -5.89
N GLY A 71 13.38 -4.10 -4.90
CA GLY A 71 12.99 -2.72 -5.09
C GLY A 71 13.97 -1.96 -5.99
N ASP A 72 15.28 -2.08 -5.74
CA ASP A 72 16.33 -1.46 -6.56
C ASP A 72 16.36 -2.03 -7.99
N VAL A 73 16.27 -3.35 -8.15
CA VAL A 73 16.18 -4.01 -9.46
C VAL A 73 14.95 -3.53 -10.22
N GLY A 74 13.78 -3.50 -9.58
CA GLY A 74 12.55 -3.05 -10.20
C GLY A 74 12.56 -1.58 -10.62
N GLN A 75 13.35 -0.73 -9.96
CA GLN A 75 13.52 0.67 -10.36
C GLN A 75 14.42 0.80 -11.59
N ARG A 76 15.40 -0.09 -11.75
CA ARG A 76 16.39 -0.04 -12.83
C ARG A 76 15.90 -0.63 -14.14
N ILE A 77 14.95 -1.57 -14.13
CA ILE A 77 14.44 -2.19 -15.36
C ILE A 77 13.62 -1.14 -16.15
N PRO A 78 14.10 -0.72 -17.35
CA PRO A 78 13.39 0.25 -18.18
C PRO A 78 12.00 -0.25 -18.57
N TYR A 79 11.05 0.66 -18.76
CA TYR A 79 9.63 0.40 -19.02
C TYR A 79 8.88 -0.26 -17.86
N PHE A 80 9.46 -1.27 -17.21
CA PHE A 80 8.87 -1.97 -16.07
C PHE A 80 8.75 -1.06 -14.84
N ASN A 81 9.75 -0.20 -14.61
CA ASN A 81 9.66 0.83 -13.56
C ASN A 81 8.49 1.81 -13.74
N SER A 82 7.98 1.96 -14.97
CA SER A 82 6.87 2.86 -15.32
C SER A 82 5.49 2.26 -15.12
N ILE A 83 5.39 0.96 -14.79
CA ILE A 83 4.14 0.26 -14.48
C ILE A 83 4.07 -0.23 -13.03
N GLY A 84 4.94 0.28 -12.15
CA GLY A 84 5.01 -0.16 -10.75
C GLY A 84 5.99 -1.30 -10.50
N GLY A 85 6.99 -1.47 -11.36
CA GLY A 85 7.94 -2.57 -11.31
C GLY A 85 8.56 -2.90 -9.94
N PRO A 86 8.99 -1.92 -9.12
CA PRO A 86 9.48 -2.20 -7.77
C PRO A 86 8.43 -2.89 -6.88
N ALA A 87 7.20 -2.39 -6.89
CA ALA A 87 6.11 -2.96 -6.10
C ALA A 87 5.77 -4.37 -6.60
N ILE A 88 5.67 -4.57 -7.93
CA ILE A 88 5.35 -5.86 -8.54
C ILE A 88 6.42 -6.90 -8.22
N LEU A 89 7.72 -6.59 -8.40
CA LEU A 89 8.78 -7.56 -8.11
C LEU A 89 8.87 -7.89 -6.62
N SER A 90 8.86 -6.87 -5.77
CA SER A 90 8.91 -7.07 -4.32
C SER A 90 7.71 -7.86 -3.80
N LEU A 91 6.58 -7.83 -4.51
CA LEU A 91 5.38 -8.58 -4.14
C LEU A 91 5.39 -10.01 -4.70
N PHE A 92 5.62 -10.18 -6.00
CA PHE A 92 5.44 -11.48 -6.67
C PHE A 92 6.64 -12.41 -6.61
N VAL A 93 7.88 -11.90 -6.64
CA VAL A 93 9.05 -12.77 -6.56
C VAL A 93 9.04 -13.57 -5.26
N PRO A 94 8.80 -12.97 -4.08
CA PRO A 94 8.71 -13.74 -2.84
C PRO A 94 7.54 -14.72 -2.83
N SER A 95 6.36 -14.37 -3.36
CA SER A 95 5.24 -15.32 -3.48
C SER A 95 5.61 -16.52 -4.37
N VAL A 96 6.35 -16.30 -5.45
CA VAL A 96 6.84 -17.38 -6.32
C VAL A 96 7.85 -18.27 -5.57
N LEU A 97 8.72 -17.70 -4.75
CA LEU A 97 9.63 -18.49 -3.90
C LEU A 97 8.88 -19.36 -2.88
N VAL A 98 7.77 -18.86 -2.33
CA VAL A 98 6.85 -19.64 -1.48
C VAL A 98 6.20 -20.76 -2.29
N PHE A 99 5.66 -20.45 -3.47
CA PHE A 99 4.99 -21.43 -4.34
C PHE A 99 5.89 -22.61 -4.73
N TYR A 100 7.18 -22.36 -4.99
CA TYR A 100 8.17 -23.42 -5.26
C TYR A 100 8.80 -24.03 -4.00
N ASN A 101 8.28 -23.73 -2.80
CA ASN A 101 8.81 -24.21 -1.51
C ASN A 101 10.32 -23.97 -1.34
N THR A 102 10.82 -22.83 -1.85
CA THR A 102 12.25 -22.49 -1.80
C THR A 102 12.66 -21.84 -0.48
N LEU A 103 11.71 -21.23 0.24
CA LEU A 103 11.96 -20.62 1.55
C LEU A 103 11.88 -21.67 2.66
N SER A 104 12.78 -21.59 3.64
CA SER A 104 12.76 -22.49 4.81
C SER A 104 11.57 -22.21 5.72
N SER A 105 11.14 -23.20 6.51
CA SER A 105 10.03 -23.03 7.46
C SER A 105 10.31 -21.92 8.48
N THR A 106 11.55 -21.83 8.99
CA THR A 106 11.99 -20.76 9.89
C THR A 106 11.87 -19.37 9.26
N THR A 107 12.14 -19.25 7.96
CA THR A 107 11.96 -18.00 7.21
C THR A 107 10.48 -17.62 7.12
N LEU A 108 9.61 -18.58 6.78
CA LEU A 108 8.17 -18.35 6.68
C LEU A 108 7.59 -17.94 8.03
N GLU A 109 7.94 -18.65 9.10
CA GLU A 109 7.51 -18.36 10.47
C GLU A 109 8.00 -16.98 10.93
N ALA A 110 9.26 -16.62 10.68
CA ALA A 110 9.79 -15.31 11.06
C ALA A 110 9.07 -14.15 10.34
N VAL A 111 8.77 -14.31 9.04
CA VAL A 111 8.05 -13.30 8.27
C VAL A 111 6.58 -13.23 8.68
N ASP A 112 5.93 -14.37 8.94
CA ASP A 112 4.56 -14.41 9.44
C ASP A 112 4.43 -13.71 10.80
N GLN A 113 5.33 -14.04 11.75
CA GLN A 113 5.41 -13.39 13.07
C GLN A 113 5.65 -11.88 12.97
N LEU A 114 6.38 -11.40 11.96
CA LEU A 114 6.54 -9.96 11.74
C LEU A 114 5.26 -9.31 11.19
N MET A 115 4.62 -9.95 10.22
CA MET A 115 3.59 -9.35 9.38
C MET A 115 2.18 -9.44 9.96
N THR A 116 1.86 -10.53 10.66
CA THR A 116 0.50 -10.81 11.11
C THR A 116 0.22 -10.28 12.52
N SER A 117 -1.08 -10.15 12.82
CA SER A 117 -1.58 -9.71 14.13
C SER A 117 -1.28 -10.71 15.25
N SER A 118 -0.93 -11.95 14.92
CA SER A 118 -0.53 -12.98 15.90
C SER A 118 0.88 -12.75 16.45
N GLY A 119 1.68 -11.87 15.81
CA GLY A 119 3.01 -11.48 16.26
C GLY A 119 3.16 -9.96 16.41
N SER A 120 4.06 -9.35 15.64
CA SER A 120 4.50 -7.95 15.81
C SER A 120 3.63 -6.92 15.09
N ASN A 121 2.77 -7.37 14.18
CA ASN A 121 1.82 -6.54 13.44
C ASN A 121 2.45 -5.34 12.69
N PHE A 122 3.59 -5.58 12.03
CA PHE A 122 4.38 -4.54 11.36
C PHE A 122 3.60 -3.79 10.27
N LEU A 123 2.67 -4.47 9.60
CA LEU A 123 1.81 -3.86 8.59
C LEU A 123 0.98 -2.70 9.17
N TYR A 124 0.32 -2.92 10.31
CA TYR A 124 -0.51 -1.88 10.91
C TYR A 124 0.33 -0.78 11.53
N PHE A 125 1.52 -1.09 12.07
CA PHE A 125 2.51 -0.07 12.43
C PHE A 125 2.84 0.84 11.25
N TYR A 126 3.14 0.25 10.08
CA TYR A 126 3.44 0.99 8.86
C TYR A 126 2.25 1.85 8.42
N ILE A 127 1.04 1.27 8.35
CA ILE A 127 -0.19 2.01 7.98
C ILE A 127 -0.43 3.18 8.95
N ALA A 128 -0.31 2.96 10.27
CA ALA A 128 -0.52 4.00 11.27
C ALA A 128 0.44 5.18 11.08
N CYS A 129 1.74 4.90 10.89
CA CYS A 129 2.74 5.93 10.63
C CYS A 129 2.42 6.74 9.36
N LEU A 130 2.05 6.05 8.28
CA LEU A 130 1.73 6.69 7.01
C LEU A 130 0.47 7.54 7.08
N VAL A 131 -0.62 6.98 7.60
CA VAL A 131 -1.92 7.65 7.65
C VAL A 131 -1.82 8.88 8.55
N VAL A 132 -1.33 8.72 9.78
CA VAL A 132 -1.23 9.84 10.72
C VAL A 132 -0.26 10.90 10.21
N GLY A 133 0.94 10.50 9.76
CA GLY A 133 1.94 11.45 9.27
C GLY A 133 1.53 12.20 8.00
N SER A 134 0.83 11.55 7.07
CA SER A 134 0.32 12.21 5.85
C SER A 134 -0.86 13.14 6.13
N ILE A 135 -1.80 12.77 7.03
CA ILE A 135 -2.90 13.66 7.46
C ILE A 135 -2.34 14.90 8.15
N LEU A 136 -1.46 14.72 9.14
CA LEU A 136 -0.89 15.82 9.92
C LEU A 136 0.01 16.71 9.05
N GLY A 137 0.64 16.16 8.00
CA GLY A 137 1.42 16.91 7.02
C GLY A 137 0.60 17.67 5.96
N MET A 138 -0.71 17.44 5.87
CA MET A 138 -1.56 18.03 4.82
C MET A 138 -2.12 19.41 5.18
N ASN A 139 -2.59 20.18 4.19
CA ASN A 139 -3.42 21.35 4.46
C ASN A 139 -4.85 20.91 4.88
N ARG A 140 -5.36 21.44 5.99
CA ARG A 140 -6.68 21.08 6.55
C ARG A 140 -7.84 21.27 5.56
N THR A 141 -7.80 22.30 4.72
CA THR A 141 -8.86 22.59 3.74
C THR A 141 -8.84 21.55 2.61
N VAL A 142 -7.64 21.17 2.14
CA VAL A 142 -7.47 20.14 1.12
C VAL A 142 -7.92 18.77 1.65
N LEU A 143 -7.59 18.46 2.91
CA LEU A 143 -7.99 17.23 3.58
C LEU A 143 -9.52 17.06 3.62
N ILE A 144 -10.24 18.05 4.18
CA ILE A 144 -11.70 17.99 4.33
C ILE A 144 -12.40 17.97 2.97
N GLN A 145 -11.97 18.83 2.04
CA GLN A 145 -12.54 18.84 0.69
C GLN A 145 -12.27 17.52 -0.05
N GLY A 146 -11.10 16.90 0.18
CA GLY A 146 -10.74 15.61 -0.38
C GLY A 146 -11.72 14.53 0.04
N PHE A 147 -11.95 14.38 1.35
CA PHE A 147 -12.87 13.35 1.85
C PHE A 147 -14.30 13.51 1.35
N ILE A 148 -14.83 14.74 1.37
CA ILE A 148 -16.21 14.99 0.93
C ILE A 148 -16.35 14.71 -0.58
N ARG A 149 -15.42 15.21 -1.40
CA ARG A 149 -15.52 15.08 -2.87
C ARG A 149 -15.26 13.67 -3.36
N MET A 150 -14.45 12.90 -2.64
CA MET A 150 -14.06 11.54 -3.01
C MET A 150 -15.20 10.53 -2.87
N PHE A 151 -16.21 10.80 -2.05
CA PHE A 151 -17.36 9.92 -1.89
C PHE A 151 -18.11 9.67 -3.20
N ILE A 152 -18.23 10.70 -4.06
CA ILE A 152 -18.97 10.61 -5.33
C ILE A 152 -18.25 9.70 -6.35
N PRO A 153 -16.96 9.90 -6.66
CA PRO A 153 -16.18 8.97 -7.49
C PRO A 153 -16.16 7.54 -6.95
N LEU A 154 -16.13 7.36 -5.62
CA LEU A 154 -16.16 6.03 -5.01
C LEU A 154 -17.48 5.31 -5.31
N VAL A 155 -18.62 5.91 -4.96
CA VAL A 155 -19.95 5.29 -5.16
C VAL A 155 -20.24 5.04 -6.65
N THR A 156 -20.00 6.05 -7.49
CA THR A 156 -20.22 5.90 -8.94
C THR A 156 -19.28 4.88 -9.57
N GLY A 157 -18.02 4.83 -9.10
CA GLY A 157 -17.04 3.84 -9.51
C GLY A 157 -17.46 2.43 -9.13
N THR A 158 -17.95 2.21 -7.90
CA THR A 158 -18.48 0.91 -7.46
C THR A 158 -19.64 0.45 -8.34
N ILE A 159 -20.59 1.33 -8.65
CA ILE A 159 -21.71 1.01 -9.56
C ILE A 159 -21.21 0.62 -10.95
N ALA A 160 -20.25 1.38 -11.51
CA ALA A 160 -19.66 1.08 -12.81
C ALA A 160 -18.91 -0.26 -12.79
N ALA A 161 -18.13 -0.52 -11.75
CA ALA A 161 -17.36 -1.74 -11.57
C ALA A 161 -18.26 -2.98 -11.46
N VAL A 162 -19.35 -2.89 -10.67
CA VAL A 162 -20.40 -3.91 -10.56
C VAL A 162 -21.03 -4.18 -11.92
N THR A 163 -21.44 -3.13 -12.62
CA THR A 163 -22.17 -3.25 -13.89
C THR A 163 -21.27 -3.84 -14.98
N VAL A 164 -20.11 -3.25 -15.22
CA VAL A 164 -19.17 -3.67 -16.27
C VAL A 164 -18.60 -5.05 -15.96
N GLY A 165 -18.18 -5.28 -14.72
CA GLY A 165 -17.60 -6.56 -14.30
C GLY A 165 -18.57 -7.72 -14.46
N THR A 166 -19.83 -7.54 -14.03
CA THR A 166 -20.85 -8.59 -14.16
C THR A 166 -21.17 -8.86 -15.63
N LEU A 167 -21.32 -7.82 -16.46
CA LEU A 167 -21.59 -7.98 -17.89
C LEU A 167 -20.43 -8.68 -18.62
N VAL A 168 -19.18 -8.28 -18.36
CA VAL A 168 -18.01 -8.93 -18.96
C VAL A 168 -17.90 -10.38 -18.50
N GLY A 169 -18.13 -10.67 -17.22
CA GLY A 169 -18.17 -12.05 -16.71
C GLY A 169 -19.20 -12.90 -17.45
N MET A 170 -20.40 -12.36 -17.67
CA MET A 170 -21.45 -13.04 -18.44
C MET A 170 -21.04 -13.31 -19.89
N LEU A 171 -20.33 -12.40 -20.53
CA LEU A 171 -19.82 -12.60 -21.90
C LEU A 171 -18.79 -13.74 -21.98
N PHE A 172 -18.07 -14.03 -20.90
CA PHE A 172 -17.14 -15.15 -20.80
C PHE A 172 -17.78 -16.45 -20.27
N GLY A 173 -19.12 -16.49 -20.16
CA GLY A 173 -19.87 -17.69 -19.80
C GLY A 173 -20.11 -17.89 -18.30
N TYR A 174 -19.74 -16.92 -17.45
CA TYR A 174 -20.12 -16.96 -16.04
C TYR A 174 -21.61 -16.60 -15.86
N SER A 175 -22.29 -17.22 -14.89
CA SER A 175 -23.61 -16.74 -14.50
C SER A 175 -23.50 -15.35 -13.87
N ALA A 176 -24.56 -14.53 -13.98
CA ALA A 176 -24.60 -13.21 -13.35
C ALA A 176 -24.32 -13.31 -11.84
N HIS A 177 -24.85 -14.35 -11.20
CA HIS A 177 -24.63 -14.67 -9.79
C HIS A 177 -23.15 -14.92 -9.48
N HIS A 178 -22.48 -15.79 -10.25
CA HIS A 178 -21.08 -16.11 -10.02
C HIS A 178 -20.17 -14.91 -10.31
N ALA A 179 -20.40 -14.21 -11.43
CA ALA A 179 -19.64 -13.02 -11.78
C ALA A 179 -19.77 -11.95 -10.69
N PHE A 180 -20.97 -11.66 -10.22
CA PHE A 180 -21.18 -10.65 -9.18
C PHE A 180 -20.59 -11.06 -7.82
N PHE A 181 -21.04 -12.17 -7.24
CA PHE A 181 -20.72 -12.52 -5.84
C PHE A 181 -19.32 -13.13 -5.66
N TYR A 182 -18.77 -13.81 -6.66
CA TYR A 182 -17.51 -14.54 -6.53
C TYR A 182 -16.33 -13.91 -7.29
N ILE A 183 -16.59 -12.93 -8.16
CA ILE A 183 -15.52 -12.21 -8.89
C ILE A 183 -15.54 -10.73 -8.55
N VAL A 184 -16.64 -10.03 -8.85
CA VAL A 184 -16.69 -8.57 -8.72
C VAL A 184 -16.66 -8.12 -7.26
N VAL A 185 -17.57 -8.64 -6.43
CA VAL A 185 -17.66 -8.27 -5.01
C VAL A 185 -16.32 -8.47 -4.28
N PRO A 186 -15.62 -9.62 -4.41
CA PRO A 186 -14.33 -9.82 -3.76
C PRO A 186 -13.27 -8.81 -4.15
N ILE A 187 -13.24 -8.35 -5.41
CA ILE A 187 -12.29 -7.34 -5.87
C ILE A 187 -12.51 -6.02 -5.13
N ILE A 188 -13.76 -5.63 -4.89
CA ILE A 188 -14.13 -4.36 -4.23
C ILE A 188 -14.52 -4.51 -2.75
N ALA A 189 -14.26 -5.67 -2.14
CA ALA A 189 -14.65 -5.97 -0.75
C ALA A 189 -13.79 -5.26 0.31
N GLY A 190 -12.69 -4.60 -0.07
CA GLY A 190 -11.79 -3.93 0.87
C GLY A 190 -10.69 -4.82 1.46
N GLY A 191 -10.33 -5.90 0.75
CA GLY A 191 -9.20 -6.76 1.09
C GLY A 191 -9.54 -8.02 1.86
N ILE A 192 -8.50 -8.77 2.26
CA ILE A 192 -8.67 -10.09 2.88
C ILE A 192 -9.30 -9.96 4.27
N GLY A 193 -8.65 -9.22 5.17
CA GLY A 193 -9.01 -9.17 6.59
C GLY A 193 -10.35 -8.50 6.89
N GLU A 194 -10.62 -7.34 6.28
CA GLU A 194 -11.84 -6.55 6.54
C GLU A 194 -12.94 -6.76 5.50
N GLY A 195 -12.63 -7.48 4.40
CA GLY A 195 -13.54 -7.70 3.28
C GLY A 195 -13.91 -9.16 3.12
N ILE A 196 -12.97 -9.96 2.61
CA ILE A 196 -13.21 -11.36 2.23
C ILE A 196 -13.57 -12.21 3.45
N LEU A 197 -12.90 -12.06 4.59
CA LEU A 197 -13.23 -12.83 5.79
C LEU A 197 -14.69 -12.62 6.26
N PRO A 198 -15.17 -11.38 6.51
CA PRO A 198 -16.57 -11.17 6.88
C PRO A 198 -17.54 -11.51 5.75
N LEU A 199 -17.17 -11.31 4.48
CA LEU A 199 -18.00 -11.71 3.34
C LEU A 199 -18.19 -13.23 3.28
N SER A 200 -17.13 -14.00 3.42
CA SER A 200 -17.15 -15.47 3.48
C SER A 200 -17.95 -15.99 4.67
N ALA A 201 -17.83 -15.35 5.84
CA ALA A 201 -18.66 -15.68 7.00
C ALA A 201 -20.14 -15.39 6.74
N GLY A 202 -20.46 -14.28 6.07
CA GLY A 202 -21.81 -13.94 5.64
C GLY A 202 -22.38 -14.98 4.67
N TYR A 203 -21.60 -15.39 3.66
CA TYR A 203 -22.03 -16.40 2.69
C TYR A 203 -22.24 -17.76 3.34
N ALA A 204 -21.32 -18.20 4.20
CA ALA A 204 -21.49 -19.44 4.96
C ALA A 204 -22.73 -19.43 5.86
N GLY A 205 -23.06 -18.29 6.47
CA GLY A 205 -24.27 -18.14 7.27
C GLY A 205 -25.57 -18.22 6.46
N ILE A 206 -25.54 -17.87 5.17
CA ILE A 206 -26.72 -17.84 4.29
C ILE A 206 -26.86 -19.14 3.49
N LEU A 207 -25.78 -19.56 2.82
CA LEU A 207 -25.74 -20.68 1.89
C LEU A 207 -25.36 -22.01 2.57
N GLY A 208 -24.94 -21.96 3.84
CA GLY A 208 -24.30 -23.08 4.53
C GLY A 208 -22.85 -23.31 4.09
N GLY A 209 -22.25 -24.39 4.58
CA GLY A 209 -20.84 -24.73 4.32
C GLY A 209 -19.85 -24.06 5.28
N GLY A 210 -18.57 -24.28 5.03
CA GLY A 210 -17.49 -23.72 5.86
C GLY A 210 -17.04 -22.34 5.36
N ALA A 211 -16.85 -21.37 6.26
CA ALA A 211 -16.33 -20.05 5.88
C ALA A 211 -14.99 -20.14 5.12
N GLY A 212 -14.13 -21.11 5.46
CA GLY A 212 -12.86 -21.35 4.77
C GLY A 212 -12.99 -21.76 3.31
N GLU A 213 -14.08 -22.44 2.93
CA GLU A 213 -14.35 -22.83 1.55
C GLU A 213 -14.60 -21.58 0.69
N TYR A 214 -15.41 -20.65 1.19
CA TYR A 214 -15.63 -19.36 0.52
C TYR A 214 -14.35 -18.51 0.49
N VAL A 215 -13.58 -18.45 1.58
CA VAL A 215 -12.31 -17.71 1.59
C VAL A 215 -11.40 -18.13 0.43
N SER A 216 -11.24 -19.44 0.24
CA SER A 216 -10.40 -20.00 -0.83
C SER A 216 -10.91 -19.65 -2.24
N GLN A 217 -12.23 -19.53 -2.41
CA GLN A 217 -12.84 -19.15 -3.69
C GLN A 217 -12.74 -17.65 -3.99
N LEU A 218 -12.79 -16.78 -2.97
CA LEU A 218 -12.89 -15.33 -3.14
C LEU A 218 -11.52 -14.63 -3.20
N ILE A 219 -10.49 -15.17 -2.52
CA ILE A 219 -9.13 -14.60 -2.49
C ILE A 219 -8.52 -14.40 -3.89
N PRO A 220 -8.59 -15.38 -4.81
CA PRO A 220 -7.96 -15.24 -6.13
C PRO A 220 -8.41 -14.01 -6.92
N ALA A 221 -9.71 -13.70 -6.90
CA ALA A 221 -10.25 -12.53 -7.60
C ALA A 221 -9.66 -11.23 -7.05
N ALA A 222 -9.58 -11.10 -5.73
CA ALA A 222 -9.00 -9.92 -5.08
C ALA A 222 -7.51 -9.74 -5.38
N ILE A 223 -6.75 -10.84 -5.45
CA ILE A 223 -5.32 -10.79 -5.80
C ILE A 223 -5.14 -10.27 -7.24
N ILE A 224 -5.87 -10.84 -8.21
CA ILE A 224 -5.78 -10.38 -9.61
C ILE A 224 -6.24 -8.93 -9.74
N GLY A 225 -7.34 -8.56 -9.06
CA GLY A 225 -7.81 -7.18 -8.99
C GLY A 225 -6.72 -6.22 -8.50
N ASN A 226 -6.03 -6.57 -7.42
CA ASN A 226 -4.94 -5.78 -6.88
C ASN A 226 -3.75 -5.64 -7.85
N VAL A 227 -3.40 -6.70 -8.60
CA VAL A 227 -2.39 -6.62 -9.67
C VAL A 227 -2.80 -5.61 -10.75
N CYS A 228 -4.04 -5.70 -11.22
CA CYS A 228 -4.57 -4.76 -12.20
C CYS A 228 -4.51 -3.33 -11.66
N ALA A 229 -4.85 -3.11 -10.39
CA ALA A 229 -4.82 -1.79 -9.75
C ALA A 229 -3.39 -1.23 -9.65
N ILE A 230 -2.40 -2.06 -9.29
CA ILE A 230 -0.98 -1.68 -9.25
C ILE A 230 -0.50 -1.23 -10.63
N ILE A 231 -0.81 -2.01 -11.68
CA ILE A 231 -0.43 -1.69 -13.06
C ILE A 231 -1.08 -0.38 -13.50
N ILE A 232 -2.38 -0.20 -13.27
CA ILE A 232 -3.10 1.03 -13.61
C ILE A 232 -2.48 2.23 -12.88
N ALA A 233 -2.14 2.09 -11.61
CA ALA A 233 -1.52 3.17 -10.84
C ALA A 233 -0.12 3.55 -11.37
N GLY A 234 0.68 2.57 -11.77
CA GLY A 234 1.95 2.82 -12.48
C GLY A 234 1.74 3.55 -13.80
N LEU A 235 0.79 3.11 -14.63
CA LEU A 235 0.43 3.78 -15.88
C LEU A 235 -0.05 5.22 -15.66
N MET A 236 -0.83 5.45 -14.59
CA MET A 236 -1.31 6.79 -14.20
C MET A 236 -0.17 7.69 -13.73
N LYS A 237 0.86 7.15 -13.07
CA LYS A 237 2.10 7.89 -12.78
C LYS A 237 2.75 8.40 -14.06
N LYS A 238 2.95 7.52 -15.04
CA LYS A 238 3.53 7.89 -16.34
C LYS A 238 2.69 8.93 -17.08
N LEU A 239 1.36 8.82 -17.01
CA LEU A 239 0.46 9.81 -17.58
C LEU A 239 0.63 11.17 -16.89
N GLY A 240 0.71 11.21 -15.56
CA GLY A 240 0.91 12.44 -14.80
C GLY A 240 2.28 13.10 -15.04
N GLU A 241 3.33 12.31 -15.29
CA GLU A 241 4.64 12.82 -15.68
C GLU A 241 4.63 13.43 -17.09
N LYS A 242 3.88 12.83 -18.03
CA LYS A 242 3.73 13.33 -19.40
C LYS A 242 2.77 14.52 -19.51
N ARG A 243 1.74 14.56 -18.66
CA ARG A 243 0.69 15.58 -18.63
C ARG A 243 0.51 16.13 -17.22
N PRO A 244 1.40 17.04 -16.78
CA PRO A 244 1.36 17.61 -15.44
C PRO A 244 0.04 18.30 -15.10
N GLU A 245 -0.70 18.81 -16.09
CA GLU A 245 -2.01 19.46 -15.90
C GLU A 245 -3.12 18.52 -15.38
N LEU A 246 -2.90 17.21 -15.52
CA LEU A 246 -3.80 16.16 -15.04
C LEU A 246 -3.41 15.64 -13.65
N ALA A 247 -2.19 15.93 -13.20
CA ALA A 247 -1.63 15.41 -11.95
C ALA A 247 -1.51 16.50 -10.88
N GLY A 248 -1.86 16.15 -9.66
CA GLY A 248 -1.77 17.02 -8.50
C GLY A 248 -0.46 16.91 -7.72
N HIS A 249 0.41 15.95 -8.07
CA HIS A 249 1.66 15.66 -7.37
C HIS A 249 1.44 15.53 -5.86
N ASP A 250 0.75 14.45 -5.46
CA ASP A 250 0.30 14.16 -4.09
C ASP A 250 -0.89 15.00 -3.57
N LYS A 251 -1.44 15.90 -4.38
CA LYS A 251 -2.69 16.62 -4.07
C LYS A 251 -3.87 15.97 -4.76
N LEU A 252 -4.89 15.61 -3.99
CA LEU A 252 -6.13 15.06 -4.54
C LEU A 252 -7.05 16.14 -5.11
N VAL A 253 -7.16 17.29 -4.43
CA VAL A 253 -8.13 18.35 -4.76
C VAL A 253 -7.45 19.58 -5.34
N ARG A 254 -8.04 20.15 -6.40
CA ARG A 254 -7.65 21.46 -6.94
C ARG A 254 -8.16 22.56 -6.02
N SER A 255 -7.27 23.39 -5.48
CA SER A 255 -7.63 24.49 -4.59
C SER A 255 -6.98 25.80 -5.05
N GLU A 256 -7.79 26.70 -5.62
CA GLU A 256 -7.35 28.02 -6.11
C GLU A 256 -6.76 28.91 -5.00
N LYS A 257 -7.24 28.77 -3.75
CA LYS A 257 -6.69 29.45 -2.56
C LYS A 257 -5.57 28.65 -1.90
N GLY A 258 -5.62 27.31 -1.99
CA GLY A 258 -4.63 26.41 -1.38
C GLY A 258 -3.28 26.41 -2.10
N ASP A 259 -3.27 26.57 -3.42
CA ASP A 259 -2.02 26.57 -4.20
C ASP A 259 -1.14 27.80 -3.91
N LYS A 260 -1.72 28.99 -3.71
CA LYS A 260 -0.96 30.20 -3.33
C LYS A 260 -0.40 30.14 -1.91
N VAL A 261 -1.11 29.51 -0.96
CA VAL A 261 -0.65 29.33 0.44
C VAL A 261 0.42 28.24 0.53
N LEU A 262 0.36 27.21 -0.34
CA LEU A 262 1.33 26.12 -0.34
C LEU A 262 2.63 26.49 -1.06
N GLU A 263 2.57 27.31 -2.11
CA GLU A 263 3.76 27.94 -2.72
C GLU A 263 4.51 28.80 -1.69
N ALA A 264 3.79 29.54 -0.84
CA ALA A 264 4.37 30.28 0.29
C ALA A 264 4.92 29.36 1.40
N ALA A 265 4.32 28.18 1.62
CA ALA A 265 4.81 27.20 2.59
C ALA A 265 6.04 26.41 2.08
N LYS A 266 6.18 26.22 0.76
CA LYS A 266 7.39 25.65 0.13
C LYS A 266 8.63 26.54 0.33
N HIS A 267 8.45 27.83 0.59
CA HIS A 267 9.54 28.72 0.99
C HIS A 267 10.04 28.49 2.43
N ASN A 268 9.33 27.73 3.26
CA ASN A 268 9.72 27.36 4.64
C ASN A 268 10.22 25.91 4.78
N THR A 269 10.47 25.20 3.67
CA THR A 269 10.75 23.75 3.69
C THR A 269 12.17 23.35 4.11
N ASN A 270 12.98 24.27 4.60
CA ASN A 270 14.30 23.94 5.16
C ASN A 270 14.24 23.74 6.68
N LYS A 271 13.18 23.10 7.20
CA LYS A 271 13.19 22.62 8.58
C LYS A 271 14.12 21.40 8.64
N SER A 272 15.21 21.53 9.39
CA SER A 272 16.15 20.44 9.63
C SER A 272 15.41 19.19 10.11
N ILE A 273 15.86 18.01 9.67
CA ILE A 273 15.37 16.73 10.19
C ILE A 273 15.71 16.66 11.69
N ASP A 274 14.71 16.39 12.51
CA ASP A 274 14.88 16.27 13.97
C ASP A 274 14.38 14.90 14.41
N PHE A 275 15.33 14.03 14.76
CA PHE A 275 15.03 12.65 15.18
C PHE A 275 14.21 12.57 16.47
N SER A 276 14.35 13.55 17.37
CA SER A 276 13.54 13.60 18.60
C SER A 276 12.08 13.91 18.26
N LEU A 277 11.85 14.85 17.34
CA LEU A 277 10.51 15.13 16.84
C LEU A 277 9.91 13.93 16.07
N MET A 278 10.72 13.18 15.32
CA MET A 278 10.27 11.92 14.70
C MET A 278 9.79 10.91 15.77
N GLY A 279 10.53 10.77 16.87
CA GLY A 279 10.13 9.92 18.00
C GLY A 279 8.81 10.37 18.64
N ALA A 280 8.61 11.68 18.81
CA ALA A 280 7.34 12.22 19.29
C ALA A 280 6.20 11.98 18.28
N GLY A 281 6.48 12.10 16.98
CA GLY A 281 5.55 11.75 15.90
C GLY A 281 5.16 10.28 15.93
N LEU A 282 6.09 9.39 16.29
CA LEU A 282 5.83 7.96 16.45
C LEU A 282 4.84 7.71 17.59
N LEU A 283 5.06 8.35 18.74
CA LEU A 283 4.13 8.26 19.86
C LEU A 283 2.72 8.72 19.44
N VAL A 284 2.60 9.84 18.72
CA VAL A 284 1.31 10.33 18.20
C VAL A 284 0.64 9.28 17.30
N ALA A 285 1.39 8.69 16.36
CA ALA A 285 0.84 7.67 15.46
C ALA A 285 0.35 6.43 16.22
N MET A 286 1.14 5.93 17.18
CA MET A 286 0.77 4.77 17.98
C MET A 286 -0.42 5.05 18.91
N SER A 287 -0.45 6.23 19.54
CA SER A 287 -1.57 6.63 20.39
C SER A 287 -2.87 6.75 19.61
N LEU A 288 -2.85 7.30 18.39
CA LEU A 288 -4.06 7.39 17.56
C LEU A 288 -4.53 6.04 17.03
N PHE A 289 -3.60 5.13 16.74
CA PHE A 289 -3.95 3.76 16.40
C PHE A 289 -4.63 3.03 17.58
N VAL A 290 -4.03 3.11 18.78
CA VAL A 290 -4.61 2.53 20.00
C VAL A 290 -5.97 3.17 20.32
N LEU A 291 -6.09 4.49 20.20
CA LEU A 291 -7.36 5.20 20.34
C LEU A 291 -8.42 4.64 19.38
N GLY A 292 -8.05 4.39 18.12
CA GLY A 292 -8.91 3.77 17.13
C GLY A 292 -9.47 2.41 17.61
N ARG A 293 -8.61 1.55 18.17
CA ARG A 293 -8.99 0.23 18.70
C ARG A 293 -9.86 0.32 19.96
N VAL A 294 -9.55 1.26 20.85
CA VAL A 294 -10.36 1.48 22.07
C VAL A 294 -11.77 1.93 21.69
N VAL A 295 -11.87 2.93 20.81
CA VAL A 295 -13.17 3.46 20.38
C VAL A 295 -13.94 2.44 19.55
N GLU A 296 -13.28 1.64 18.70
CA GLU A 296 -13.91 0.52 17.99
C GLU A 296 -14.61 -0.45 18.94
N HIS A 297 -13.93 -0.85 20.03
CA HIS A 297 -14.50 -1.73 21.04
C HIS A 297 -15.75 -1.11 21.70
N TRP A 298 -15.67 0.16 22.09
CA TRP A 298 -16.80 0.85 22.71
C TRP A 298 -17.99 1.06 21.76
N ILE A 299 -17.74 1.37 20.49
CA ILE A 299 -18.82 1.47 19.49
C ILE A 299 -19.51 0.12 19.32
N HIS A 300 -18.74 -0.97 19.24
CA HIS A 300 -19.32 -2.32 19.15
C HIS A 300 -20.20 -2.65 20.36
N VAL A 301 -19.73 -2.34 21.57
CA VAL A 301 -20.48 -2.60 22.82
C VAL A 301 -21.75 -1.76 22.94
N PHE A 302 -21.70 -0.47 22.62
CA PHE A 302 -22.82 0.44 22.86
C PHE A 302 -23.79 0.57 21.68
N ALA A 303 -23.29 0.55 20.45
CA ALA A 303 -24.07 0.83 19.25
C ALA A 303 -24.39 -0.43 18.42
N GLY A 304 -23.79 -1.58 18.76
CA GLY A 304 -24.06 -2.86 18.09
C GLY A 304 -23.56 -2.96 16.65
N PHE A 305 -22.76 -1.99 16.18
CA PHE A 305 -22.09 -2.05 14.87
C PHE A 305 -20.57 -1.90 15.04
N THR A 306 -19.81 -2.47 14.11
CA THR A 306 -18.33 -2.39 14.15
C THR A 306 -17.84 -1.41 13.09
N LEU A 307 -17.06 -0.41 13.51
CA LEU A 307 -16.32 0.46 12.60
C LEU A 307 -14.83 0.20 12.78
N SER A 308 -14.12 -0.09 11.68
CA SER A 308 -12.69 -0.39 11.71
C SER A 308 -11.89 0.68 12.47
N GLY A 309 -11.04 0.26 13.41
CA GLY A 309 -10.19 1.15 14.19
C GLY A 309 -9.28 2.03 13.33
N ALA A 310 -8.93 1.61 12.13
CA ALA A 310 -8.18 2.46 11.19
C ALA A 310 -9.02 3.62 10.62
N ILE A 311 -10.32 3.40 10.37
CA ILE A 311 -11.23 4.49 9.98
C ILE A 311 -11.36 5.48 11.12
N ILE A 312 -11.51 4.98 12.35
CA ILE A 312 -11.58 5.83 13.55
C ILE A 312 -10.28 6.63 13.73
N MET A 313 -9.13 5.99 13.52
CA MET A 313 -7.82 6.66 13.54
C MET A 313 -7.75 7.79 12.50
N ILE A 314 -8.25 7.57 11.27
CA ILE A 314 -8.31 8.61 10.22
C ILE A 314 -9.19 9.78 10.67
N ILE A 315 -10.38 9.50 11.22
CA ILE A 315 -11.30 10.52 11.72
C ILE A 315 -10.64 11.31 12.87
N ALA A 316 -10.04 10.63 13.83
CA ALA A 316 -9.36 11.25 14.96
C ALA A 316 -8.19 12.15 14.50
N ALA A 317 -7.32 11.65 13.63
CA ALA A 317 -6.22 12.44 13.07
C ALA A 317 -6.74 13.67 12.29
N THR A 318 -7.85 13.51 11.57
CA THR A 318 -8.51 14.59 10.82
C THR A 318 -9.09 15.65 11.74
N ILE A 319 -9.74 15.26 12.84
CA ILE A 319 -10.26 16.18 13.88
C ILE A 319 -9.11 16.95 14.52
N ILE A 320 -8.03 16.25 14.90
CA ILE A 320 -6.84 16.88 15.48
C ILE A 320 -6.25 17.92 14.53
N LYS A 321 -6.15 17.58 13.24
CA LYS A 321 -5.62 18.48 12.22
C LYS A 321 -6.53 19.66 11.92
N SER A 322 -7.84 19.44 11.84
CA SER A 322 -8.82 20.48 11.50
C SER A 322 -9.02 21.47 12.64
N GLY A 323 -9.08 20.97 13.89
CA GLY A 323 -9.18 21.74 15.12
C GLY A 323 -7.85 22.35 15.59
N ASN A 324 -6.73 22.06 14.92
CA ASN A 324 -5.39 22.49 15.30
C ASN A 324 -5.03 22.14 16.77
N LEU A 325 -5.45 20.94 17.20
CA LEU A 325 -5.33 20.48 18.59
C LEU A 325 -3.92 20.05 18.97
N LEU A 326 -3.03 19.86 17.98
CA LEU A 326 -1.66 19.40 18.18
C LEU A 326 -0.65 20.49 17.76
N PRO A 327 0.40 20.77 18.56
CA PRO A 327 1.45 21.71 18.18
C PRO A 327 2.11 21.38 16.83
N GLU A 328 2.46 22.41 16.05
CA GLU A 328 3.05 22.26 14.71
C GLU A 328 4.34 21.43 14.70
N LYS A 329 5.14 21.50 15.78
CA LYS A 329 6.36 20.69 15.93
C LYS A 329 6.06 19.19 15.90
N LEU A 330 5.00 18.75 16.58
CA LEU A 330 4.58 17.35 16.61
C LEU A 330 3.98 16.91 15.27
N GLN A 331 3.23 17.79 14.60
CA GLN A 331 2.75 17.53 13.23
C GLN A 331 3.93 17.34 12.27
N THR A 332 4.97 18.17 12.38
CA THR A 332 6.20 18.07 11.59
C THR A 332 6.93 16.76 11.88
N GLY A 333 7.05 16.38 13.16
CA GLY A 333 7.64 15.11 13.58
C GLY A 333 6.94 13.88 13.00
N ALA A 334 5.60 13.85 13.05
CA ALA A 334 4.80 12.78 12.44
C ALA A 334 4.98 12.74 10.91
N GLN A 335 5.08 13.88 10.25
CA GLN A 335 5.35 13.95 8.81
C GLN A 335 6.76 13.45 8.46
N GLN A 336 7.78 13.78 9.27
CA GLN A 336 9.15 13.29 9.08
C GLN A 336 9.22 11.77 9.29
N LEU A 337 8.54 11.25 10.31
CA LEU A 337 8.42 9.80 10.53
C LEU A 337 7.77 9.10 9.34
N TYR A 338 6.65 9.61 8.83
CA TYR A 338 6.00 9.07 7.64
C TYR A 338 6.97 8.96 6.46
N LYS A 339 7.74 10.02 6.18
CA LYS A 339 8.72 10.02 5.09
C LYS A 339 9.82 8.98 5.30
N PHE A 340 10.32 8.85 6.53
CA PHE A 340 11.30 7.82 6.86
C PHE A 340 10.74 6.41 6.66
N VAL A 341 9.57 6.12 7.24
CA VAL A 341 8.95 4.79 7.18
C VAL A 341 8.62 4.38 5.75
N SER A 342 8.02 5.28 4.97
CA SER A 342 7.70 5.02 3.56
C SER A 342 8.96 4.90 2.68
N THR A 343 10.07 5.57 3.01
CA THR A 343 11.29 5.44 2.21
C THR A 343 12.05 4.15 2.54
N ALA A 344 12.16 3.80 3.82
CA ALA A 344 12.97 2.67 4.28
C ALA A 344 12.24 1.33 4.14
N PHE A 345 10.94 1.30 4.42
CA PHE A 345 10.24 0.04 4.66
C PHE A 345 9.21 -0.35 3.60
N THR A 346 8.95 0.47 2.57
CA THR A 346 7.93 0.12 1.56
C THR A 346 8.25 -1.17 0.82
N TRP A 347 9.46 -1.30 0.24
CA TRP A 347 9.83 -2.52 -0.50
C TRP A 347 10.00 -3.73 0.42
N PRO A 348 10.62 -3.62 1.61
CA PRO A 348 10.59 -4.69 2.60
C PRO A 348 9.17 -5.14 2.96
N LEU A 349 8.25 -4.19 3.21
CA LEU A 349 6.87 -4.51 3.51
C LEU A 349 6.23 -5.30 2.35
N MET A 350 6.44 -4.88 1.09
CA MET A 350 5.91 -5.61 -0.08
C MET A 350 6.38 -7.07 -0.13
N VAL A 351 7.61 -7.35 0.30
CA VAL A 351 8.12 -8.73 0.40
C VAL A 351 7.35 -9.52 1.45
N GLY A 352 7.19 -8.95 2.64
CA GLY A 352 6.38 -9.59 3.69
C GLY A 352 4.95 -9.84 3.22
N LEU A 353 4.38 -8.92 2.44
CA LEU A 353 3.05 -9.10 1.87
C LEU A 353 2.97 -10.24 0.86
N GLY A 354 3.98 -10.34 -0.01
CA GLY A 354 4.07 -11.42 -1.00
C GLY A 354 4.18 -12.79 -0.36
N ILE A 355 4.97 -12.91 0.70
CA ILE A 355 5.18 -14.18 1.41
C ILE A 355 3.90 -14.63 2.13
N VAL A 356 3.20 -13.70 2.80
CA VAL A 356 2.12 -14.05 3.74
C VAL A 356 0.73 -14.03 3.11
N PHE A 357 0.44 -13.10 2.19
CA PHE A 357 -0.94 -12.82 1.77
C PHE A 357 -1.26 -13.19 0.31
N ILE A 358 -0.33 -13.78 -0.44
CA ILE A 358 -0.54 -14.16 -1.84
C ILE A 358 -0.33 -15.67 -2.03
N PRO A 359 -1.38 -16.48 -1.82
CA PRO A 359 -1.38 -17.90 -2.17
C PRO A 359 -1.47 -18.09 -3.69
N LEU A 360 -0.31 -18.23 -4.35
CA LEU A 360 -0.28 -18.43 -5.81
C LEU A 360 -0.91 -19.75 -6.27
N GLU A 361 -0.98 -20.76 -5.40
CA GLU A 361 -1.64 -22.03 -5.69
C GLU A 361 -3.16 -21.84 -5.91
N ASP A 362 -3.83 -21.14 -5.01
CA ASP A 362 -5.25 -20.81 -5.14
C ASP A 362 -5.51 -19.97 -6.40
N VAL A 363 -4.64 -19.00 -6.68
CA VAL A 363 -4.75 -18.15 -7.88
C VAL A 363 -4.62 -18.99 -9.14
N ALA A 364 -3.63 -19.90 -9.21
CA ALA A 364 -3.42 -20.77 -10.35
C ALA A 364 -4.59 -21.73 -10.58
N SER A 365 -5.26 -22.17 -9.51
CA SER A 365 -6.36 -23.14 -9.59
C SER A 365 -7.61 -22.60 -10.30
N VAL A 366 -7.87 -21.29 -10.23
CA VAL A 366 -9.04 -20.65 -10.83
C VAL A 366 -8.72 -19.80 -12.06
N PHE A 367 -7.44 -19.68 -12.41
CA PHE A 367 -7.00 -18.78 -13.47
C PHE A 367 -7.49 -19.24 -14.85
N THR A 368 -8.33 -18.42 -15.47
CA THR A 368 -8.69 -18.53 -16.90
C THR A 368 -8.58 -17.16 -17.56
N ILE A 369 -8.51 -17.14 -18.89
CA ILE A 369 -8.52 -15.87 -19.65
C ILE A 369 -9.80 -15.08 -19.34
N GLY A 370 -10.96 -15.74 -19.29
CA GLY A 370 -12.23 -15.11 -18.95
C GLY A 370 -12.24 -14.52 -17.54
N PHE A 371 -11.70 -15.25 -16.56
CA PHE A 371 -11.56 -14.78 -15.18
C PHE A 371 -10.68 -13.53 -15.10
N ALA A 372 -9.50 -13.58 -15.73
CA ALA A 372 -8.54 -12.47 -15.71
C ALA A 372 -9.09 -11.21 -16.39
N VAL A 373 -9.75 -11.36 -17.55
CA VAL A 373 -10.39 -10.24 -18.26
C VAL A 373 -11.55 -9.66 -17.46
N THR A 374 -12.34 -10.50 -16.79
CA THR A 374 -13.42 -10.05 -15.89
C THR A 374 -12.85 -9.22 -14.75
N CYS A 375 -11.82 -9.72 -14.04
CA CYS A 375 -11.15 -8.99 -12.98
C CYS A 375 -10.60 -7.65 -13.46
N MET A 376 -9.90 -7.65 -14.60
CA MET A 376 -9.34 -6.43 -15.19
C MET A 376 -10.43 -5.41 -15.53
N SER A 377 -11.57 -5.86 -16.05
CA SER A 377 -12.69 -4.97 -16.42
C SER A 377 -13.28 -4.24 -15.21
N VAL A 378 -13.38 -4.91 -14.06
CA VAL A 378 -13.85 -4.31 -12.78
C VAL A 378 -12.94 -3.15 -12.39
N VAL A 379 -11.63 -3.39 -12.36
CA VAL A 379 -10.65 -2.39 -11.93
C VAL A 379 -10.54 -1.24 -12.93
N ILE A 380 -10.59 -1.53 -14.23
CA ILE A 380 -10.62 -0.49 -15.27
C ILE A 380 -11.86 0.37 -15.12
N ALA A 381 -13.04 -0.22 -14.94
CA ALA A 381 -14.29 0.52 -14.75
C ALA A 381 -14.23 1.41 -13.49
N MET A 382 -13.71 0.88 -12.38
CA MET A 382 -13.50 1.64 -11.14
C MET A 382 -12.56 2.84 -11.36
N ALA A 383 -11.38 2.58 -11.93
CA ALA A 383 -10.33 3.57 -12.12
C ALA A 383 -10.72 4.65 -13.13
N THR A 384 -11.32 4.26 -14.26
CA THR A 384 -11.77 5.20 -15.30
C THR A 384 -12.90 6.09 -14.79
N THR A 385 -13.85 5.54 -14.03
CA THR A 385 -14.90 6.34 -13.39
C THR A 385 -14.29 7.34 -12.41
N GLY A 386 -13.33 6.92 -11.59
CA GLY A 386 -12.58 7.82 -10.71
C GLY A 386 -11.88 8.95 -11.44
N TYR A 387 -11.27 8.67 -12.59
CA TYR A 387 -10.63 9.67 -13.45
C TYR A 387 -11.64 10.72 -13.94
N PHE A 388 -12.74 10.30 -14.56
CA PHE A 388 -13.70 11.21 -15.17
C PHE A 388 -14.58 11.92 -14.15
N VAL A 389 -15.15 11.19 -13.20
CA VAL A 389 -16.01 11.75 -12.14
C VAL A 389 -15.18 12.60 -11.19
N GLY A 390 -13.95 12.18 -10.86
CA GLY A 390 -13.03 13.01 -10.08
C GLY A 390 -12.75 14.36 -10.74
N LYS A 391 -12.58 14.37 -12.07
CA LYS A 391 -12.44 15.62 -12.84
C LYS A 391 -13.66 16.53 -12.69
N LEU A 392 -14.87 15.98 -12.76
CA LEU A 392 -16.13 16.72 -12.56
C LEU A 392 -16.21 17.29 -11.13
N MET A 393 -15.70 16.55 -10.14
CA MET A 393 -15.62 16.97 -8.74
C MET A 393 -14.46 17.93 -8.45
N LYS A 394 -13.79 18.48 -9.48
CA LYS A 394 -12.65 19.39 -9.35
C LYS A 394 -11.47 18.77 -8.58
N MET A 395 -11.27 17.46 -8.73
CA MET A 395 -10.10 16.73 -8.25
C MET A 395 -9.05 16.63 -9.37
N TYR A 396 -7.81 16.28 -9.04
CA TYR A 396 -6.85 15.91 -10.06
C TYR A 396 -7.19 14.52 -10.61
N PRO A 397 -7.45 14.37 -11.92
CA PRO A 397 -7.93 13.11 -12.49
C PRO A 397 -7.01 11.92 -12.25
N VAL A 398 -5.68 12.13 -12.28
CA VAL A 398 -4.69 11.07 -12.07
C VAL A 398 -4.75 10.56 -10.62
N GLU A 399 -4.76 11.46 -9.64
CA GLU A 399 -4.84 11.10 -8.23
C GLU A 399 -6.20 10.51 -7.87
N ALA A 400 -7.29 11.04 -8.43
CA ALA A 400 -8.63 10.49 -8.23
C ALA A 400 -8.72 9.05 -8.76
N CYS A 401 -8.21 8.80 -9.97
CA CYS A 401 -8.13 7.46 -10.57
C CYS A 401 -7.37 6.46 -9.68
N ILE A 402 -6.18 6.84 -9.21
CA ILE A 402 -5.34 5.98 -8.37
C ILE A 402 -6.02 5.67 -7.04
N VAL A 403 -6.59 6.71 -6.41
CA VAL A 403 -7.26 6.58 -5.12
C VAL A 403 -8.52 5.72 -5.23
N THR A 404 -9.31 5.85 -6.30
CA THR A 404 -10.44 4.94 -6.55
C THR A 404 -10.00 3.53 -6.88
N ALA A 405 -8.88 3.34 -7.58
CA ALA A 405 -8.33 2.01 -7.87
C ALA A 405 -7.89 1.28 -6.60
N CYS A 406 -7.57 2.01 -5.52
CA CYS A 406 -7.30 1.41 -4.21
C CYS A 406 -8.50 0.64 -3.65
N HIS A 407 -9.74 1.00 -4.05
CA HIS A 407 -10.93 0.22 -3.69
C HIS A 407 -10.87 -1.22 -4.20
N SER A 408 -10.09 -1.48 -5.25
CA SER A 408 -9.82 -2.82 -5.80
C SER A 408 -8.58 -3.50 -5.21
N GLY A 409 -8.00 -2.93 -4.14
CA GLY A 409 -6.79 -3.42 -3.49
C GLY A 409 -7.08 -4.46 -2.40
N LEU A 410 -6.02 -5.17 -1.98
CA LEU A 410 -6.06 -6.17 -0.91
C LEU A 410 -6.20 -5.55 0.51
N GLY A 411 -6.98 -4.48 0.66
CA GLY A 411 -7.07 -3.74 1.91
C GLY A 411 -5.92 -2.76 2.04
N GLY A 412 -5.50 -2.47 3.27
CA GLY A 412 -4.38 -1.54 3.48
C GLY A 412 -3.05 -2.00 2.92
N THR A 413 -2.86 -3.31 2.69
CA THR A 413 -1.70 -3.87 2.01
C THR A 413 -1.69 -3.49 0.52
N GLY A 414 -2.85 -3.64 -0.13
CA GLY A 414 -3.07 -3.25 -1.52
C GLY A 414 -2.89 -1.75 -1.72
N ASP A 415 -3.44 -0.93 -0.82
CA ASP A 415 -3.26 0.53 -0.87
C ASP A 415 -1.76 0.91 -0.92
N VAL A 416 -0.93 0.29 -0.08
CA VAL A 416 0.51 0.56 -0.09
C VAL A 416 1.15 0.12 -1.41
N ALA A 417 0.77 -1.03 -1.97
CA ALA A 417 1.30 -1.50 -3.25
C ALA A 417 0.91 -0.56 -4.42
N ILE A 418 -0.37 -0.14 -4.46
CA ILE A 418 -0.92 0.73 -5.50
C ILE A 418 -0.32 2.15 -5.41
N LEU A 419 -0.24 2.71 -4.20
CA LEU A 419 0.31 4.04 -3.99
C LEU A 419 1.83 4.07 -4.18
N SER A 420 2.55 3.01 -3.80
CA SER A 420 4.01 2.93 -4.02
C SER A 420 4.34 2.78 -5.50
N ALA A 421 3.58 1.99 -6.26
CA ALA A 421 3.70 1.87 -7.71
C ALA A 421 3.51 3.21 -8.43
N SER A 422 2.61 4.06 -7.93
CA SER A 422 2.38 5.39 -8.48
C SER A 422 3.23 6.50 -7.87
N GLY A 423 4.03 6.20 -6.84
CA GLY A 423 4.84 7.18 -6.11
C GLY A 423 4.02 8.22 -5.34
N ARG A 424 2.83 7.87 -4.82
CA ARG A 424 1.86 8.79 -4.20
C ARG A 424 1.45 8.39 -2.78
N MET A 425 2.42 8.03 -1.95
CA MET A 425 2.17 7.57 -0.57
C MET A 425 1.44 8.59 0.32
N ALA A 426 1.46 9.88 -0.05
CA ALA A 426 0.74 10.92 0.68
C ALA A 426 -0.79 10.80 0.57
N LEU A 427 -1.29 10.04 -0.42
CA LEU A 427 -2.71 9.77 -0.60
C LEU A 427 -3.23 8.60 0.25
N MET A 428 -2.39 8.00 1.09
CA MET A 428 -2.76 6.88 1.98
C MET A 428 -4.06 7.10 2.76
N PRO A 429 -4.35 8.29 3.34
CA PRO A 429 -5.59 8.51 4.07
C PRO A 429 -6.82 8.38 3.18
N PHE A 430 -6.74 8.87 1.95
CA PHE A 430 -7.82 8.79 0.98
C PHE A 430 -8.01 7.35 0.50
N ALA A 431 -6.91 6.66 0.17
CA ALA A 431 -6.94 5.25 -0.19
C ALA A 431 -7.59 4.39 0.90
N GLN A 432 -7.20 4.56 2.16
CA GLN A 432 -7.77 3.81 3.27
C GLN A 432 -9.27 4.05 3.45
N ILE A 433 -9.76 5.27 3.21
CA ILE A 433 -11.21 5.51 3.18
C ILE A 433 -11.85 4.79 2.01
N SER A 434 -11.28 4.88 0.80
CA SER A 434 -11.77 4.15 -0.38
C SER A 434 -11.96 2.68 -0.08
N THR A 435 -10.92 2.08 0.50
CA THR A 435 -10.80 0.64 0.64
C THR A 435 -11.61 0.13 1.81
N ARG A 436 -11.48 0.74 2.99
CA ARG A 436 -12.15 0.23 4.21
C ARG A 436 -13.63 0.62 4.26
N LEU A 437 -13.97 1.89 4.00
CA LEU A 437 -15.37 2.33 4.03
C LEU A 437 -16.14 1.81 2.82
N GLY A 438 -15.55 1.92 1.63
CA GLY A 438 -16.15 1.35 0.41
C GLY A 438 -16.27 -0.17 0.48
N GLY A 439 -15.26 -0.85 1.02
CA GLY A 439 -15.25 -2.30 1.21
C GLY A 439 -16.35 -2.76 2.17
N ALA A 440 -16.44 -2.16 3.36
CA ALA A 440 -17.49 -2.46 4.32
C ALA A 440 -18.90 -2.27 3.73
N ALA A 441 -19.12 -1.19 2.99
CA ALA A 441 -20.39 -0.95 2.30
C ALA A 441 -20.69 -2.03 1.25
N THR A 442 -19.67 -2.46 0.50
CA THR A 442 -19.77 -3.54 -0.50
C THR A 442 -20.09 -4.88 0.15
N VAL A 443 -19.41 -5.24 1.24
CA VAL A 443 -19.66 -6.50 1.98
C VAL A 443 -21.07 -6.53 2.54
N ILE A 444 -21.51 -5.46 3.20
CA ILE A 444 -22.87 -5.37 3.75
C ILE A 444 -23.91 -5.49 2.63
N GLY A 445 -23.72 -4.75 1.54
CA GLY A 445 -24.61 -4.80 0.39
C GLY A 445 -24.66 -6.18 -0.27
N ALA A 446 -23.50 -6.81 -0.48
CA ALA A 446 -23.42 -8.12 -1.09
C ALA A 446 -24.04 -9.20 -0.21
N THR A 447 -23.77 -9.21 1.10
CA THR A 447 -24.38 -10.18 2.03
C THR A 447 -25.90 -10.01 2.11
N ALA A 448 -26.40 -8.77 2.12
CA ALA A 448 -27.84 -8.51 2.08
C ALA A 448 -28.45 -9.02 0.77
N LEU A 449 -27.86 -8.70 -0.39
CA LEU A 449 -28.32 -9.19 -1.69
C LEU A 449 -28.27 -10.71 -1.78
N MET A 450 -27.22 -11.34 -1.23
CA MET A 450 -27.09 -12.79 -1.20
C MET A 450 -28.27 -13.43 -0.47
N HIS A 451 -28.65 -12.87 0.69
CA HIS A 451 -29.80 -13.36 1.46
C HIS A 451 -31.14 -13.22 0.71
N PHE A 452 -31.28 -12.20 -0.13
CA PHE A 452 -32.49 -12.02 -0.94
C PHE A 452 -32.58 -12.96 -2.15
N PHE A 453 -31.44 -13.39 -2.70
CA PHE A 453 -31.37 -14.23 -3.89
C PHE A 453 -31.09 -15.72 -3.60
N SER A 454 -30.83 -16.08 -2.35
CA SER A 454 -30.57 -17.46 -1.89
C SER A 454 -31.83 -18.27 -1.60
#